data_AF-A0A0N9I240-F1
#
_entry.id   AF-A0A0N9I240-F1
#
_cell.length_a   1.000
_cell.length_b   1.000
_cell.length_c   1.000
_cell.angle_alpha   90.00
_cell.angle_beta   90.00
_cell.angle_gamma   90.00
#
_symmetry.space_group_name_H-M   'P 1'
#
loop_
_entity.id
_entity.type
_entity.pdbx_description
1 polymer ?
#
loop_
_entity_poly.entity_id
_entity_poly.type
_entity_poly.pdbx_seq_one_letter_code
_entity_poly.pdbx_strand_id
1 'polypeptide(L)'
;MTDRRDENVIALLERQHVEIRTLFGVVEGTTGSERRDAFHDLVRLLAVHETAEEEVVHPEVRNADGGDAVVDARVGEEHRAKELLSTLYDMGPEAEGFDILFAELKADVLAHANHEEREEFPLLRALHDEDKLRSMAGAVRAAEMIAPTRPHPGIESPAANLLLGPPLAIMDRARDAIRSVFKR
;
A
#
# COMPACT_ATOMS: atom_id res chain seq x y z
N MET A 1 15.94 20.99 -1.17
CA MET A 1 15.63 20.04 -0.10
C MET A 1 14.18 20.30 0.27
N THR A 2 13.25 19.67 -0.44
CA THR A 2 11.81 19.86 -0.25
C THR A 2 11.45 19.32 1.12
N ASP A 3 10.72 20.08 1.93
CA ASP A 3 10.20 19.62 3.21
C ASP A 3 9.34 18.36 2.96
N ARG A 4 9.42 17.34 3.82
CA ARG A 4 8.54 16.15 3.76
C ARG A 4 7.06 16.50 3.84
N ARG A 5 6.74 17.74 4.26
CA ARG A 5 5.39 18.30 4.29
C ARG A 5 4.90 18.83 2.94
N ASP A 6 5.81 19.08 2.00
CA ASP A 6 5.50 19.58 0.64
C ASP A 6 5.56 18.45 -0.42
N GLU A 7 5.82 17.21 -0.01
CA GLU A 7 5.82 16.02 -0.86
C GLU A 7 4.40 15.76 -1.39
N ASN A 8 4.26 15.60 -2.71
CA ASN A 8 2.99 15.22 -3.33
C ASN A 8 2.76 13.70 -3.26
N VAL A 9 1.53 13.26 -3.48
CA VAL A 9 1.13 11.85 -3.29
C VAL A 9 1.94 10.89 -4.14
N ILE A 10 2.27 11.25 -5.39
CA ILE A 10 3.06 10.40 -6.29
C ILE A 10 4.48 10.22 -5.74
N ALA A 11 5.15 11.32 -5.35
CA ALA A 11 6.49 11.25 -4.77
C ALA A 11 6.51 10.44 -3.45
N LEU A 12 5.45 10.53 -2.66
CA LEU A 12 5.27 9.75 -1.43
C LEU A 12 5.19 8.24 -1.74
N LEU A 13 4.37 7.83 -2.70
CA LEU A 13 4.21 6.42 -3.08
C LEU A 13 5.47 5.86 -3.76
N GLU A 14 6.10 6.60 -4.67
CA GLU A 14 7.38 6.22 -5.28
C GLU A 14 8.48 5.99 -4.21
N ARG A 15 8.50 6.82 -3.16
CA ARG A 15 9.41 6.61 -2.03
C ARG A 15 9.08 5.34 -1.25
N GLN A 16 7.79 5.03 -1.06
CA GLN A 16 7.38 3.76 -0.45
C GLN A 16 7.79 2.57 -1.33
N HIS A 17 7.69 2.64 -2.66
CA HIS A 17 8.19 1.58 -3.56
C HIS A 17 9.68 1.31 -3.36
N VAL A 18 10.49 2.36 -3.20
CA VAL A 18 11.92 2.23 -2.92
C VAL A 18 12.16 1.57 -1.56
N GLU A 19 11.39 1.94 -0.54
CA GLU A 19 11.47 1.38 0.81
C GLU A 19 11.07 -0.11 0.82
N ILE A 20 9.98 -0.47 0.14
CA ILE A 20 9.53 -1.85 -0.08
C ILE A 20 10.64 -2.67 -0.76
N ARG A 21 11.20 -2.17 -1.86
CA ARG A 21 12.32 -2.84 -2.57
C ARG A 21 13.53 -3.06 -1.67
N THR A 22 13.83 -2.08 -0.82
CA THR A 22 14.93 -2.18 0.15
C THR A 22 14.65 -3.27 1.17
N LEU A 23 13.45 -3.31 1.76
CA LEU A 23 13.06 -4.32 2.74
C LEU A 23 13.07 -5.74 2.17
N PHE A 24 12.64 -5.93 0.92
CA PHE A 24 12.81 -7.22 0.23
C PHE A 24 14.28 -7.68 0.25
N GLY A 25 15.22 -6.78 -0.07
CA GLY A 25 16.65 -7.09 -0.04
C GLY A 25 17.18 -7.39 1.37
N VAL A 26 16.66 -6.71 2.41
CA VAL A 26 17.02 -6.99 3.80
C VAL A 26 16.53 -8.38 4.22
N VAL A 27 15.28 -8.76 3.88
CA VAL A 27 14.74 -10.09 4.21
C VAL A 27 15.51 -11.22 3.51
N GLU A 28 15.96 -11.01 2.28
CA GLU A 28 16.81 -11.98 1.55
C GLU A 28 18.24 -12.04 2.11
N GLY A 29 18.77 -10.91 2.58
CA GLY A 29 20.16 -10.77 3.02
C GLY A 29 20.42 -11.11 4.48
N THR A 30 19.37 -11.38 5.26
CA THR A 30 19.46 -11.59 6.73
C THR A 30 18.86 -12.93 7.13
N THR A 31 19.12 -13.37 8.37
CA THR A 31 18.59 -14.62 8.94
C THR A 31 18.16 -14.41 10.39
N GLY A 32 17.42 -15.36 10.97
CA GLY A 32 17.09 -15.34 12.38
C GLY A 32 16.19 -14.15 12.77
N SER A 33 16.51 -13.50 13.89
CA SER A 33 15.68 -12.38 14.38
C SER A 33 15.65 -11.20 13.43
N GLU A 34 16.77 -10.87 12.80
CA GLU A 34 16.86 -9.75 11.88
C GLU A 34 15.96 -9.96 10.64
N ARG A 35 15.94 -11.20 10.12
CA ARG A 35 15.03 -11.57 9.03
C ARG A 35 13.56 -11.45 9.43
N ARG A 36 13.21 -11.90 10.64
CA ARG A 36 11.84 -11.80 11.17
C ARG A 36 11.40 -10.36 11.32
N ASP A 37 12.25 -9.52 11.88
CA ASP A 37 11.95 -8.11 12.09
C ASP A 37 11.78 -7.39 10.74
N ALA A 38 12.72 -7.60 9.80
CA ALA A 38 12.62 -7.04 8.45
C ALA A 38 11.37 -7.54 7.69
N PHE A 39 11.00 -8.80 7.86
CA PHE A 39 9.80 -9.36 7.23
C PHE A 39 8.52 -8.76 7.83
N HIS A 40 8.47 -8.55 9.14
CA HIS A 40 7.35 -7.85 9.78
C HIS A 40 7.25 -6.39 9.34
N ASP A 41 8.39 -5.69 9.20
CA ASP A 41 8.42 -4.32 8.69
C ASP A 41 7.92 -4.25 7.24
N LEU A 42 8.32 -5.21 6.40
CA LEU A 42 7.83 -5.35 5.02
C LEU A 42 6.32 -5.57 4.99
N VAL A 43 5.81 -6.53 5.78
CA VAL A 43 4.38 -6.82 5.89
C VAL A 43 3.60 -5.57 6.29
N ARG A 44 4.08 -4.84 7.29
CA ARG A 44 3.43 -3.61 7.77
C ARG A 44 3.42 -2.53 6.68
N LEU A 45 4.53 -2.35 5.98
CA LEU A 45 4.65 -1.34 4.94
C LEU A 45 3.73 -1.66 3.75
N LEU A 46 3.68 -2.91 3.29
CA LEU A 46 2.79 -3.34 2.22
C LEU A 46 1.32 -3.10 2.57
N ALA A 47 0.88 -3.50 3.76
CA ALA A 47 -0.50 -3.29 4.21
C ALA A 47 -0.88 -1.80 4.26
N VAL A 48 0.06 -0.95 4.69
CA VAL A 48 -0.13 0.51 4.77
C VAL A 48 -0.19 1.16 3.39
N HIS A 49 0.69 0.74 2.48
CA HIS A 49 0.78 1.23 1.11
C HIS A 49 -0.50 0.91 0.33
N GLU A 50 -0.93 -0.34 0.36
CA GLU A 50 -2.13 -0.80 -0.32
C GLU A 50 -3.41 -0.15 0.22
N THR A 51 -3.51 0.06 1.54
CA THR A 51 -4.64 0.81 2.12
C THR A 51 -4.69 2.24 1.60
N ALA A 52 -3.52 2.86 1.36
CA ALA A 52 -3.47 4.21 0.83
C ALA A 52 -3.91 4.27 -0.65
N GLU A 53 -3.53 3.28 -1.45
CA GLU A 53 -3.99 3.15 -2.83
C GLU A 53 -5.51 2.98 -2.91
N GLU A 54 -6.06 2.01 -2.16
CA GLU A 54 -7.49 1.70 -2.15
C GLU A 54 -8.37 2.87 -1.69
N GLU A 55 -7.96 3.57 -0.63
CA GLU A 55 -8.78 4.62 -0.02
C GLU A 55 -8.59 6.00 -0.68
N VAL A 56 -7.49 6.22 -1.42
CA VAL A 56 -7.10 7.56 -1.89
C VAL A 56 -6.77 7.61 -3.37
N VAL A 57 -5.98 6.67 -3.90
CA VAL A 57 -5.45 6.74 -5.28
C VAL A 57 -6.46 6.20 -6.27
N HIS A 58 -6.86 4.93 -6.12
CA HIS A 58 -7.76 4.25 -7.04
C HIS A 58 -9.08 4.99 -7.25
N PRO A 59 -9.76 5.54 -6.20
CA PRO A 59 -11.00 6.27 -6.39
C PRO A 59 -10.84 7.50 -7.28
N GLU A 60 -9.70 8.20 -7.19
CA GLU A 60 -9.44 9.36 -8.02
C GLU A 60 -9.11 8.95 -9.46
N VAL A 61 -8.27 7.94 -9.65
CA VAL A 61 -7.86 7.43 -10.97
C VAL A 61 -9.04 6.91 -11.78
N ARG A 62 -10.04 6.29 -11.14
CA ARG A 62 -11.29 5.87 -11.82
C ARG A 62 -12.03 7.01 -12.52
N ASN A 63 -11.80 8.27 -12.13
CA ASN A 63 -12.39 9.42 -12.82
C ASN A 63 -11.69 9.80 -14.14
N ALA A 64 -10.55 9.20 -14.46
CA ALA A 64 -9.86 9.39 -15.74
C ALA A 64 -10.48 8.54 -16.86
N ASP A 65 -10.31 8.99 -18.10
CA ASP A 65 -10.65 8.16 -19.26
C ASP A 65 -9.77 6.91 -19.29
N GLY A 66 -10.39 5.73 -19.36
CA GLY A 66 -9.72 4.43 -19.22
C GLY A 66 -9.24 4.08 -17.81
N GLY A 67 -9.52 4.92 -16.81
CA GLY A 67 -9.07 4.73 -15.42
C GLY A 67 -9.58 3.44 -14.78
N ASP A 68 -10.83 3.04 -15.04
CA ASP A 68 -11.40 1.80 -14.48
C ASP A 68 -10.59 0.55 -14.84
N ALA A 69 -10.17 0.42 -16.10
CA ALA A 69 -9.41 -0.76 -16.53
C ALA A 69 -8.00 -0.82 -15.91
N VAL A 70 -7.37 0.35 -15.71
CA VAL A 70 -6.08 0.45 -15.04
C VAL A 70 -6.21 0.03 -13.58
N VAL A 71 -7.18 0.59 -12.86
CA VAL A 71 -7.43 0.28 -11.45
C VAL A 71 -7.83 -1.19 -11.25
N ASP A 72 -8.72 -1.73 -12.09
CA ASP A 72 -9.12 -3.14 -11.99
C ASP A 72 -7.93 -4.09 -12.15
N ALA A 73 -6.94 -3.72 -12.98
CA ALA A 73 -5.70 -4.48 -13.11
C ALA A 73 -4.81 -4.38 -11.85
N ARG A 74 -4.70 -3.19 -11.23
CA ARG A 74 -3.94 -2.99 -9.98
C ARG A 74 -4.53 -3.81 -8.83
N VAL A 75 -5.84 -3.69 -8.61
CA VAL A 75 -6.58 -4.46 -7.59
C VAL A 75 -6.43 -5.97 -7.79
N GLY A 76 -6.41 -6.45 -9.03
CA GLY A 76 -6.17 -7.85 -9.33
C GLY A 76 -4.76 -8.35 -9.00
N GLU A 77 -3.75 -7.48 -9.09
CA GLU A 77 -2.37 -7.77 -8.71
C GLU A 77 -2.18 -7.72 -7.19
N GLU A 78 -2.72 -6.70 -6.55
CA GLU A 78 -2.81 -6.54 -5.09
C GLU A 78 -3.45 -7.77 -4.42
N HIS A 79 -4.59 -8.23 -4.93
CA HIS A 79 -5.27 -9.40 -4.38
C HIS A 79 -4.38 -10.65 -4.38
N ARG A 80 -3.64 -10.90 -5.47
CA ARG A 80 -2.69 -12.03 -5.53
C ARG A 80 -1.53 -11.84 -4.57
N ALA A 81 -0.98 -10.62 -4.49
CA ALA A 81 0.11 -10.31 -3.56
C ALA A 81 -0.32 -10.50 -2.09
N LYS A 82 -1.55 -10.10 -1.72
CA LYS A 82 -2.15 -10.33 -0.39
C LYS A 82 -2.26 -11.81 -0.06
N GLU A 83 -2.71 -12.66 -1.00
CA GLU A 83 -2.82 -14.11 -0.79
C GLU A 83 -1.45 -14.75 -0.52
N LEU A 84 -0.43 -14.40 -1.30
CA LEU A 84 0.95 -14.85 -1.09
C LEU A 84 1.51 -14.34 0.24
N LEU A 85 1.32 -13.05 0.54
CA LEU A 85 1.81 -12.42 1.77
C LEU A 85 1.19 -13.06 3.02
N SER A 86 -0.10 -13.42 2.99
CA SER A 86 -0.74 -14.14 4.10
C SER A 86 -0.16 -15.53 4.29
N THR A 87 0.06 -16.26 3.19
CA THR A 87 0.69 -17.60 3.25
C THR A 87 2.09 -17.51 3.87
N LEU A 88 2.89 -16.52 3.43
CA LEU A 88 4.22 -16.24 3.97
C LEU A 88 4.19 -15.82 5.44
N TYR A 89 3.20 -15.01 5.83
CA TYR A 89 3.02 -14.57 7.20
C TYR A 89 2.72 -15.73 8.15
N ASP A 90 1.84 -16.64 7.73
CA ASP A 90 1.43 -17.79 8.55
C ASP A 90 2.53 -18.85 8.68
N MET A 91 3.31 -19.10 7.62
CA MET A 91 4.42 -20.05 7.67
C MET A 91 5.65 -19.48 8.39
N GLY A 92 5.89 -18.17 8.26
CA GLY A 92 7.04 -17.46 8.83
C GLY A 92 8.34 -17.62 8.04
N PRO A 93 9.31 -16.69 8.22
CA PRO A 93 10.51 -16.56 7.39
C PRO A 93 11.60 -17.63 7.60
N GLU A 94 11.35 -18.60 8.51
CA GLU A 94 12.25 -19.73 8.76
C GLU A 94 11.68 -21.06 8.24
N ALA A 95 10.47 -21.04 7.66
CA ALA A 95 9.82 -22.25 7.17
C ALA A 95 10.42 -22.73 5.84
N GLU A 96 10.40 -24.06 5.65
CA GLU A 96 10.75 -24.66 4.38
C GLU A 96 9.81 -24.14 3.27
N GLY A 97 10.39 -23.75 2.13
CA GLY A 97 9.63 -23.18 1.01
C GLY A 97 9.36 -21.67 1.10
N PHE A 98 9.70 -21.00 2.22
CA PHE A 98 9.53 -19.55 2.35
C PHE A 98 10.22 -18.79 1.22
N ASP A 99 11.48 -19.12 0.92
CA ASP A 99 12.28 -18.40 -0.09
C ASP A 99 11.66 -18.46 -1.50
N ILE A 100 10.95 -19.55 -1.83
CA ILE A 100 10.29 -19.72 -3.13
C ILE A 100 9.10 -18.78 -3.23
N LEU A 101 8.20 -18.84 -2.25
CA LEU A 101 7.01 -17.98 -2.22
C LEU A 101 7.39 -16.51 -2.03
N PHE A 102 8.47 -16.22 -1.30
CA PHE A 102 8.96 -14.87 -1.08
C PHE A 102 9.52 -14.26 -2.36
N ALA A 103 10.21 -15.05 -3.20
CA ALA A 103 10.67 -14.61 -4.51
C ALA A 103 9.50 -14.32 -5.46
N GLU A 104 8.43 -15.12 -5.39
CA GLU A 104 7.20 -14.89 -6.15
C GLU A 104 6.50 -13.59 -5.72
N LEU A 105 6.27 -13.42 -4.41
CA LEU A 105 5.72 -12.18 -3.84
C LEU A 105 6.55 -10.95 -4.28
N LYS A 106 7.88 -11.05 -4.20
CA LYS A 106 8.78 -9.96 -4.61
C LYS A 106 8.60 -9.62 -6.08
N ALA A 107 8.51 -10.62 -6.96
CA ALA A 107 8.32 -10.38 -8.38
C ALA A 107 6.98 -9.66 -8.65
N ASP A 108 5.91 -10.13 -8.02
CA ASP A 108 4.56 -9.57 -8.17
C ASP A 108 4.49 -8.13 -7.65
N VAL A 109 4.99 -7.86 -6.45
CA VAL A 109 4.98 -6.50 -5.87
C VAL A 109 5.84 -5.52 -6.67
N LEU A 110 7.00 -5.95 -7.18
CA LEU A 110 7.84 -5.08 -8.01
C LEU A 110 7.25 -4.81 -9.39
N ALA A 111 6.53 -5.78 -9.96
CA ALA A 111 5.78 -5.58 -11.20
C ALA A 111 4.62 -4.62 -10.97
N HIS A 112 3.85 -4.81 -9.89
CA HIS A 112 2.76 -3.94 -9.48
C HIS A 112 3.21 -2.47 -9.37
N ALA A 113 4.24 -2.19 -8.56
CA ALA A 113 4.80 -0.85 -8.41
C ALA A 113 5.25 -0.23 -9.75
N ASN A 114 5.77 -1.07 -10.66
CA ASN A 114 6.16 -0.60 -12.00
C ASN A 114 4.94 -0.24 -12.87
N HIS A 115 3.87 -1.02 -12.79
CA HIS A 115 2.63 -0.73 -13.51
C HIS A 115 1.99 0.56 -12.98
N GLU A 116 1.94 0.76 -11.66
CA GLU A 116 1.43 2.00 -11.07
C GLU A 116 2.20 3.23 -11.56
N GLU A 117 3.54 3.20 -11.46
CA GLU A 117 4.40 4.30 -11.91
C GLU A 117 4.22 4.65 -13.40
N ARG A 118 3.91 3.65 -14.23
CA ARG A 118 3.85 3.77 -15.68
C ARG A 118 2.45 4.02 -16.24
N GLU A 119 1.41 3.59 -15.53
CA GLU A 119 0.04 3.53 -16.05
C GLU A 119 -0.93 4.30 -15.15
N GLU A 120 -0.81 4.18 -13.82
CA GLU A 120 -1.73 4.81 -12.89
C GLU A 120 -1.33 6.25 -12.51
N PHE A 121 -0.09 6.45 -12.07
CA PHE A 121 0.39 7.77 -11.65
C PHE A 121 0.35 8.83 -12.76
N PRO A 122 0.55 8.50 -14.05
CA PRO A 122 0.32 9.46 -15.14
C PRO A 122 -1.13 9.92 -15.24
N LEU A 123 -2.12 9.05 -15.02
CA LEU A 123 -3.53 9.42 -15.03
C LEU A 123 -3.84 10.33 -13.84
N LEU A 124 -3.34 9.98 -12.65
CA LEU A 124 -3.50 10.80 -11.46
C LEU A 124 -2.90 12.21 -11.64
N ARG A 125 -1.70 12.30 -12.24
CA ARG A 125 -1.04 13.57 -12.56
C ARG A 125 -1.79 14.39 -13.61
N ALA A 126 -2.52 13.74 -14.53
CA ALA A 126 -3.33 14.42 -15.53
C ALA A 126 -4.66 14.96 -14.96
N LEU A 127 -5.20 14.32 -13.92
CA LEU A 127 -6.48 14.70 -13.29
C LEU A 127 -6.35 15.88 -12.32
N HIS A 128 -5.18 16.09 -11.73
CA HIS A 128 -5.01 16.98 -10.58
C HIS A 128 -3.82 17.92 -10.74
N ASP A 129 -3.97 19.13 -10.20
CA ASP A 129 -2.85 20.05 -10.03
C ASP A 129 -1.97 19.66 -8.83
N GLU A 130 -0.80 20.27 -8.73
CA GLU A 130 0.18 19.99 -7.68
C GLU A 130 -0.33 20.28 -6.26
N ASP A 131 -1.23 21.25 -6.08
CA ASP A 131 -1.82 21.55 -4.78
C ASP A 131 -2.75 20.41 -4.33
N LYS A 132 -3.58 19.91 -5.24
CA LYS A 132 -4.43 18.74 -4.99
C LYS A 132 -3.57 17.50 -4.73
N LEU A 133 -2.54 17.23 -5.54
CA LEU A 133 -1.63 16.09 -5.31
C LEU A 133 -0.91 16.18 -3.95
N ARG A 134 -0.53 17.37 -3.48
CA ARG A 134 -0.02 17.58 -2.11
C ARG A 134 -1.06 17.29 -1.04
N SER A 135 -2.30 17.75 -1.22
CA SER A 135 -3.38 17.46 -0.27
C SER A 135 -3.67 15.95 -0.16
N MET A 136 -3.58 15.24 -1.28
CA MET A 136 -3.73 13.78 -1.32
C MET A 136 -2.63 13.06 -0.53
N ALA A 137 -1.40 13.58 -0.48
CA ALA A 137 -0.37 13.02 0.38
C ALA A 137 -0.77 13.07 1.87
N GLY A 138 -1.51 14.10 2.27
CA GLY A 138 -2.12 14.18 3.60
C GLY A 138 -3.21 13.12 3.83
N ALA A 139 -4.05 12.86 2.82
CA ALA A 139 -5.04 11.79 2.87
C ALA A 139 -4.38 10.40 2.94
N VAL A 140 -3.32 10.14 2.15
CA VAL A 140 -2.52 8.92 2.24
C VAL A 140 -2.01 8.73 3.67
N ARG A 141 -1.32 9.72 4.24
CA ARG A 141 -0.83 9.63 5.64
C ARG A 141 -1.95 9.39 6.66
N ALA A 142 -3.18 9.82 6.36
CA ALA A 142 -4.34 9.49 7.19
C ALA A 142 -4.81 8.05 7.01
N ALA A 143 -4.85 7.55 5.78
CA ALA A 143 -5.14 6.15 5.47
C ALA A 143 -4.12 5.20 6.12
N GLU A 144 -2.84 5.58 6.13
CA GLU A 144 -1.79 4.81 6.81
C GLU A 144 -2.07 4.58 8.31
N MET A 145 -2.80 5.49 8.98
CA MET A 145 -3.14 5.36 10.40
C MET A 145 -4.23 4.32 10.68
N ILE A 146 -4.97 3.90 9.65
CA ILE A 146 -6.07 2.94 9.76
C ILE A 146 -5.78 1.60 9.09
N ALA A 147 -4.64 1.50 8.41
CA ALA A 147 -4.19 0.28 7.79
C ALA A 147 -4.04 -0.86 8.82
N PRO A 148 -4.35 -2.11 8.43
CA PRO A 148 -4.15 -3.26 9.29
C PRO A 148 -2.66 -3.48 9.56
N THR A 149 -2.34 -4.12 10.68
CA THR A 149 -0.94 -4.44 11.06
C THR A 149 -0.49 -5.82 10.58
N ARG A 150 -1.40 -6.58 9.95
CA ARG A 150 -1.20 -7.95 9.45
C ARG A 150 -2.01 -8.16 8.15
N PRO A 151 -1.58 -9.07 7.27
CA PRO A 151 -2.32 -9.40 6.06
C PRO A 151 -3.60 -10.17 6.44
N HIS A 152 -4.72 -9.80 5.83
CA HIS A 152 -6.02 -10.42 6.05
C HIS A 152 -6.76 -10.64 4.73
N PRO A 153 -6.40 -11.67 3.93
CA PRO A 153 -7.09 -11.97 2.68
C PRO A 153 -8.54 -12.38 2.94
N GLY A 154 -9.46 -11.91 2.11
CA GLY A 154 -10.87 -12.33 2.13
C GLY A 154 -11.72 -11.74 3.26
N ILE A 155 -11.19 -10.78 4.03
CA ILE A 155 -11.93 -10.05 5.07
C ILE A 155 -12.12 -8.58 4.63
N GLU A 156 -12.65 -8.39 3.43
CA GLU A 156 -12.83 -7.07 2.81
C GLU A 156 -14.11 -6.35 3.27
N SER A 157 -14.54 -6.58 4.52
CA SER A 157 -15.72 -5.90 5.07
C SER A 157 -15.35 -4.95 6.21
N PRO A 158 -15.88 -3.70 6.22
CA PRO A 158 -15.60 -2.72 7.27
C PRO A 158 -15.88 -3.21 8.70
N ALA A 159 -16.80 -4.17 8.87
CA ALA A 159 -17.20 -4.72 10.17
C ALA A 159 -16.18 -5.70 10.75
N ALA A 160 -15.44 -6.43 9.90
CA ALA A 160 -14.47 -7.42 10.36
C ALA A 160 -13.09 -6.79 10.63
N ASN A 161 -12.72 -5.74 9.87
CA ASN A 161 -11.53 -4.92 10.16
C ASN A 161 -11.65 -4.17 11.50
N LEU A 162 -12.86 -3.92 11.99
CA LEU A 162 -13.10 -3.18 13.24
C LEU A 162 -12.63 -3.92 14.51
N LEU A 163 -12.61 -5.26 14.50
CA LEU A 163 -12.28 -6.08 15.66
C LEU A 163 -10.76 -6.24 15.88
N LEU A 164 -9.98 -6.08 14.81
CA LEU A 164 -8.52 -6.29 14.79
C LEU A 164 -7.75 -5.03 14.38
N GLY A 165 -8.47 -3.98 13.98
CA GLY A 165 -7.92 -2.69 13.55
C GLY A 165 -7.82 -1.64 14.65
N PRO A 166 -7.31 -0.44 14.33
CA PRO A 166 -7.13 0.64 15.29
C PRO A 166 -8.47 1.10 15.93
N PRO A 167 -8.43 1.74 17.12
CA PRO A 167 -9.63 2.22 17.81
C PRO A 167 -10.57 3.04 16.91
N LEU A 168 -11.89 2.87 17.06
CA LEU A 168 -12.93 3.56 16.28
C LEU A 168 -12.68 5.07 16.11
N ALA A 169 -12.29 5.75 17.17
CA ALA A 169 -12.05 7.20 17.13
C ALA A 169 -10.85 7.60 16.25
N ILE A 170 -9.84 6.73 16.10
CA ILE A 170 -8.73 6.93 15.15
C ILE A 170 -9.24 6.69 13.74
N MET A 171 -10.05 5.64 13.53
CA MET A 171 -10.66 5.34 12.24
C MET A 171 -11.52 6.49 11.71
N ASP A 172 -12.39 7.03 12.56
CA ASP A 172 -13.27 8.13 12.20
C ASP A 172 -12.48 9.39 11.84
N ARG A 173 -11.46 9.74 12.62
CA ARG A 173 -10.59 10.89 12.32
C ARG A 173 -9.82 10.74 11.02
N ALA A 174 -9.29 9.55 10.73
CA ALA A 174 -8.60 9.29 9.49
C ALA A 174 -9.55 9.37 8.29
N ARG A 175 -10.74 8.74 8.37
CA ARG A 175 -11.76 8.86 7.32
C ARG A 175 -12.21 10.30 7.10
N ASP A 176 -12.39 11.07 8.17
CA ASP A 176 -12.75 12.47 8.05
C ASP A 176 -11.64 13.30 7.40
N ALA A 177 -10.37 13.00 7.70
CA ALA A 177 -9.23 13.62 7.05
C ALA A 177 -9.18 13.27 5.56
N ILE A 178 -9.32 12.00 5.18
CA ILE A 178 -9.40 11.54 3.78
C ILE A 178 -10.54 12.27 3.07
N ARG A 179 -11.75 12.23 3.62
CA ARG A 179 -12.94 12.89 3.04
C ARG A 179 -12.79 14.40 2.89
N SER A 180 -12.06 15.05 3.79
CA SER A 180 -11.86 16.51 3.74
C SER A 180 -11.09 16.95 2.49
N VAL A 181 -10.27 16.06 1.93
CA VAL A 181 -9.53 16.33 0.68
C VAL A 181 -10.44 16.25 -0.54
N PHE A 182 -11.53 15.48 -0.47
CA PHE A 182 -12.43 15.20 -1.60
C PHE A 182 -13.77 15.94 -1.55
N LYS A 183 -14.11 16.57 -0.41
CA LYS A 183 -15.28 17.46 -0.31
C LYS A 183 -15.00 18.81 -0.99
N ARG A 184 -15.77 19.09 -2.06
CA ARG A 184 -15.96 20.44 -2.61
C ARG A 184 -16.96 21.23 -1.77
#